data_AF-A0A8H5TSM7-F1
#
_entry.id   AF-A0A8H5TSM7-F1
#
_cell.length_a   1.000
_cell.length_b   1.000
_cell.length_c   1.000
_cell.angle_alpha   90.00
_cell.angle_beta   90.00
_cell.angle_gamma   90.00
#
_symmetry.space_group_name_H-M   'P 1'
#
loop_
_entity.id
_entity.type
_entity.pdbx_description
1 polymer ?
#
loop_
_entity_poly.entity_id
_entity_poly.type
_entity_poly.pdbx_seq_one_letter_code
_entity_poly.pdbx_strand_id
1 'polypeptide(L)'
;MAGRDLIHKDLFYLEDYQGEIYYHYIVKRRTQKDVLSILKEQHGVDVSKKQLTTALSKWEYTRYTKAREISSIAQGNETLRRENSSLQPSLPLSSGYLQRGNAGVGNPSQPSYSGSQQILSHAPPRFLREEQWRGCETVFFHIDKLIQGSFEAGHWRWSGQETIINSSIRQQQETVILHSFLNSVQCAHLSIDRHDLTQAVLHWDAAFQAVDHLVQGQYHDIIPNLVQKINDINDKGQVQVALELLRHITECAQTYLKDKPATYPIYASLADIPMVHLPALEARIMGRFREFFEWYQGPRSYNTSVMMVNQARRWLMRDDNARLEDVLPPVDHYDQIFGVCNRRSLDIIALRLEITYKRRQFVQLETEATILIQRAKLIRDDDWHRLYNLVRGWYHLGCAQFSLLKWVPAMTSFDRALQSDAQLRELGNWTIFDTEKVAIEGFRTQMFSFPAHEGFRTKSLALTI
;
A
#
# COMPACT_ATOMS: atom_id res chain seq x y z
N MET A 1 -6.19 -1.64 -50.40
CA MET A 1 -7.32 -1.61 -49.45
C MET A 1 -6.84 -0.91 -48.20
N ALA A 2 -7.24 0.35 -48.04
CA ALA A 2 -6.87 1.18 -46.89
C ALA A 2 -7.61 0.67 -45.65
N GLY A 3 -6.86 0.18 -44.65
CA GLY A 3 -7.40 -0.09 -43.33
C GLY A 3 -7.88 1.23 -42.75
N ARG A 4 -9.20 1.37 -42.60
CA ARG A 4 -9.76 2.43 -41.76
C ARG A 4 -9.35 2.09 -40.34
N ASP A 5 -8.39 2.84 -39.82
CA ASP A 5 -8.21 2.99 -38.38
C ASP A 5 -9.57 3.41 -37.82
N LEU A 6 -10.26 2.43 -37.21
CA LEU A 6 -11.31 2.70 -36.25
C LEU A 6 -10.62 3.44 -35.12
N ILE A 7 -10.60 4.77 -35.23
CA ILE A 7 -10.44 5.66 -34.09
C ILE A 7 -11.56 5.24 -33.15
N HIS A 8 -11.25 4.37 -32.19
CA HIS A 8 -12.05 4.21 -31.01
C HIS A 8 -12.21 5.64 -30.49
N LYS A 9 -13.41 6.20 -30.66
CA LYS A 9 -13.82 7.34 -29.85
C LYS A 9 -13.80 6.78 -28.45
N ASP A 10 -12.67 6.91 -27.78
CA ASP A 10 -12.51 6.52 -26.39
C ASP A 10 -13.69 7.14 -25.66
N LEU A 11 -14.56 6.26 -25.14
CA LEU A 11 -15.70 6.71 -24.39
C LEU A 11 -15.15 7.44 -23.18
N PHE A 12 -15.28 8.76 -23.21
CA PHE A 12 -14.90 9.62 -22.12
C PHE A 12 -15.84 9.36 -20.93
N TYR A 13 -15.25 9.07 -19.76
CA TYR A 13 -15.97 9.00 -18.49
C TYR A 13 -15.54 10.15 -17.59
N LEU A 14 -16.51 10.91 -17.09
CA LEU A 14 -16.25 12.05 -16.19
C LEU A 14 -15.61 11.60 -14.87
N GLU A 15 -15.91 10.36 -14.46
CA GLU A 15 -15.29 9.67 -13.33
C GLU A 15 -13.77 9.53 -13.44
N ASP A 16 -13.18 9.52 -14.64
CA ASP A 16 -11.71 9.49 -14.80
C ASP A 16 -11.03 10.79 -14.33
N TYR A 17 -11.81 11.86 -14.17
CA TYR A 17 -11.34 13.22 -13.84
C TYR A 17 -11.89 13.71 -12.50
N GLN A 18 -12.46 12.81 -11.68
CA GLN A 18 -13.07 13.19 -10.41
C GLN A 18 -12.09 13.92 -9.48
N GLY A 19 -10.83 13.47 -9.39
CA GLY A 19 -9.80 14.14 -8.60
C GLY A 19 -9.41 15.54 -9.09
N GLU A 20 -9.35 15.74 -10.40
CA GLU A 20 -9.08 17.05 -11.01
C GLU A 20 -10.26 18.01 -10.78
N ILE A 21 -11.48 17.51 -10.94
CA ILE A 21 -12.71 18.25 -10.66
C ILE A 21 -12.78 18.63 -9.19
N TYR A 22 -12.48 17.70 -8.28
CA TYR A 22 -12.42 17.98 -6.85
C TYR A 22 -11.46 19.14 -6.55
N TYR A 23 -10.22 19.05 -7.03
CA TYR A 23 -9.20 20.06 -6.81
C TYR A 23 -9.63 21.43 -7.34
N HIS A 24 -10.17 21.51 -8.55
CA HIS A 24 -10.55 22.80 -9.11
C HIS A 24 -11.84 23.37 -8.51
N TYR A 25 -12.85 22.53 -8.29
CA TYR A 25 -14.16 22.96 -7.84
C TYR A 25 -14.23 23.23 -6.33
N ILE A 26 -13.65 22.33 -5.52
CA ILE A 26 -13.68 22.42 -4.05
C ILE A 26 -12.47 23.20 -3.54
N VAL A 27 -11.24 22.76 -3.84
CA VAL A 27 -10.02 23.35 -3.26
C VAL A 27 -9.73 24.74 -3.81
N LYS A 28 -9.74 24.90 -5.14
CA LYS A 28 -9.52 26.20 -5.81
C LYS A 28 -10.76 27.06 -5.94
N ARG A 29 -11.93 26.56 -5.51
CA ARG A 29 -13.21 27.28 -5.53
C ARG A 29 -13.57 27.86 -6.92
N ARG A 30 -13.14 27.21 -8.01
CA ARG A 30 -13.42 27.64 -9.40
C ARG A 30 -14.85 27.30 -9.82
N THR A 31 -15.50 28.19 -10.57
CA THR A 31 -16.90 27.99 -10.97
C THR A 31 -17.05 26.76 -11.86
N GLN A 32 -18.28 26.22 -12.00
CA GLN A 32 -18.51 25.12 -12.95
C GLN A 32 -18.07 25.48 -14.38
N LYS A 33 -18.25 26.75 -14.79
CA LYS A 33 -17.80 27.23 -16.11
C LYS A 33 -16.28 27.08 -16.25
N ASP A 34 -15.53 27.50 -15.24
CA ASP A 34 -14.08 27.41 -15.24
C ASP A 34 -13.60 25.95 -15.24
N VAL A 35 -14.27 25.08 -14.47
CA VAL A 35 -13.96 23.63 -14.46
C VAL A 35 -14.18 23.01 -15.83
N LEU A 36 -15.29 23.35 -16.51
CA LEU A 36 -15.55 22.88 -17.87
C LEU A 36 -14.50 23.39 -18.87
N SER A 37 -14.06 24.64 -18.74
CA SER A 37 -12.96 25.18 -19.55
C SER A 37 -11.67 24.39 -19.33
N ILE A 38 -11.31 24.09 -18.07
CA ILE A 38 -10.11 23.29 -17.75
C ILE A 38 -10.20 21.90 -18.37
N LEU A 39 -11.33 21.20 -18.19
CA LEU A 39 -11.52 19.87 -18.76
C LEU A 39 -11.36 19.90 -20.30
N LYS A 40 -11.95 20.89 -20.96
CA LYS A 40 -11.87 21.03 -22.42
C LYS A 40 -10.47 21.40 -22.90
N GLU A 41 -9.85 22.40 -22.27
CA GLU A 41 -8.57 22.95 -22.70
C GLU A 41 -7.39 22.03 -22.39
N GLN A 42 -7.38 21.40 -21.21
CA GLN A 42 -6.25 20.59 -20.75
C GLN A 42 -6.38 19.11 -21.08
N HIS A 43 -7.62 18.62 -21.20
CA HIS A 43 -7.88 17.18 -21.38
C HIS A 43 -8.66 16.86 -22.66
N GLY A 44 -9.07 17.87 -23.44
CA GLY A 44 -9.89 17.65 -24.64
C GLY A 44 -11.30 17.15 -24.33
N VAL A 45 -11.75 17.32 -23.09
CA VAL A 45 -12.98 16.76 -22.55
C VAL A 45 -14.12 17.76 -22.69
N ASP A 46 -15.08 17.50 -23.58
CA ASP A 46 -16.26 18.35 -23.76
C ASP A 46 -17.46 17.78 -22.99
N VAL A 47 -17.82 18.44 -21.89
CA VAL A 47 -18.86 17.99 -20.95
C VAL A 47 -19.89 19.10 -20.80
N SER A 48 -21.17 18.72 -20.83
CA SER A 48 -22.24 19.69 -20.58
C SER A 48 -22.29 20.10 -19.10
N LYS A 49 -22.72 21.34 -18.84
CA LYS A 49 -22.98 21.81 -17.47
C LYS A 49 -23.94 20.90 -16.69
N LYS A 50 -24.93 20.29 -17.38
CA LYS A 50 -25.87 19.34 -16.78
C LYS A 50 -25.16 18.08 -16.31
N GLN A 51 -24.30 17.48 -17.14
CA GLN A 51 -23.51 16.30 -16.75
C GLN A 51 -22.61 16.59 -15.56
N LEU A 52 -21.88 17.72 -15.57
CA LEU A 52 -21.03 18.11 -14.44
C LEU A 52 -21.86 18.33 -13.16
N THR A 53 -23.02 18.98 -13.24
CA THR A 53 -23.90 19.20 -12.08
C THR A 53 -24.40 17.88 -11.50
N THR A 54 -24.83 16.94 -12.36
CA THR A 54 -25.25 15.60 -11.93
C THR A 54 -24.11 14.86 -11.24
N ALA A 55 -22.89 14.91 -11.79
CA ALA A 55 -21.73 14.25 -11.19
C ALA A 55 -21.33 14.86 -9.84
N LEU A 56 -21.28 16.20 -9.74
CA LEU A 56 -21.03 16.88 -8.47
C LEU A 56 -22.06 16.51 -7.39
N SER A 57 -23.33 16.37 -7.77
CA SER A 57 -24.38 15.92 -6.86
C SER A 57 -24.19 14.45 -6.46
N LYS A 58 -23.84 13.57 -7.41
CA LYS A 58 -23.58 12.14 -7.17
C LYS A 58 -22.41 11.92 -6.22
N TRP A 59 -21.37 12.73 -6.33
CA TRP A 59 -20.16 12.68 -5.49
C TRP A 59 -20.28 13.47 -4.20
N GLU A 60 -21.44 14.09 -3.94
CA GLU A 60 -21.68 14.93 -2.76
C GLU A 60 -20.72 16.12 -2.65
N TYR A 61 -20.17 16.58 -3.78
CA TYR A 61 -19.30 17.75 -3.87
C TYR A 61 -20.14 19.02 -3.79
N THR A 62 -20.52 19.36 -2.57
CA THR A 62 -21.19 20.62 -2.26
C THR A 62 -20.14 21.70 -2.02
N ARG A 63 -20.28 22.85 -2.69
CA ARG A 63 -19.54 24.03 -2.26
C ARG A 63 -20.05 24.39 -0.88
N TYR A 64 -19.16 24.40 0.11
CA TYR A 64 -19.42 25.16 1.33
C TYR A 64 -19.53 26.64 0.96
N THR A 65 -20.74 27.10 0.61
CA THR A 65 -21.10 28.52 0.51
C THR A 65 -21.24 29.12 1.92
N LYS A 66 -20.27 28.89 2.82
CA LYS A 66 -20.25 29.57 4.12
C LYS A 66 -19.50 30.90 4.00
N ALA A 67 -20.20 31.88 3.46
CA ALA A 67 -20.00 33.30 3.76
C ALA A 67 -21.22 33.95 4.46
N ARG A 68 -22.23 33.17 4.88
CA ARG A 68 -23.43 33.74 5.52
C ARG A 68 -23.99 33.08 6.79
N GLU A 69 -23.42 31.97 7.28
CA GLU A 69 -23.99 31.28 8.46
C GLU A 69 -23.07 31.20 9.67
N ILE A 70 -21.84 31.73 9.59
CA ILE A 70 -21.01 31.91 10.80
C ILE A 70 -21.26 33.29 11.44
N SER A 71 -21.82 34.26 10.69
CA SER A 71 -22.25 35.55 11.24
C SER A 71 -23.60 35.49 11.96
N SER A 72 -24.49 34.54 11.64
CA SER A 72 -25.79 34.41 12.31
C SER A 72 -25.72 33.66 13.65
N ILE A 73 -24.68 32.84 13.87
CA ILE A 73 -24.44 32.20 15.17
C ILE A 73 -23.60 33.11 16.10
N ALA A 74 -22.80 34.02 15.55
CA ALA A 74 -22.08 35.04 16.32
C ALA A 74 -22.96 36.24 16.71
N GLN A 75 -23.96 36.62 15.90
CA GLN A 75 -24.89 37.71 16.24
C GLN A 75 -26.17 37.25 16.98
N GLY A 76 -26.41 35.94 17.08
CA GLY A 76 -27.54 35.37 17.85
C GLY A 76 -27.21 35.02 19.30
N ASN A 77 -25.93 35.07 19.71
CA ASN A 77 -25.48 34.63 21.04
C ASN A 77 -24.98 35.77 21.96
N GLU A 78 -25.09 37.03 21.54
CA GLU A 78 -24.77 38.21 22.38
C GLU A 78 -25.98 38.80 23.13
N THR A 79 -27.20 38.33 22.88
CA THR A 79 -28.43 38.83 23.54
C THR A 79 -29.05 37.90 24.58
N LEU A 80 -28.46 36.72 24.84
CA LEU A 80 -29.02 35.71 25.77
C LEU A 80 -28.00 35.18 26.78
N ARG A 81 -27.01 36.00 27.15
CA ARG A 81 -26.00 35.66 28.17
C ARG A 81 -25.99 36.63 29.35
N ARG A 82 -27.18 37.07 29.76
CA ARG A 82 -27.46 37.56 31.10
C ARG A 82 -28.74 36.90 31.57
N GLU A 83 -28.57 35.95 32.48
CA GLU A 83 -29.50 35.41 33.46
C GLU A 83 -29.44 33.88 33.52
N ASN A 84 -29.33 33.40 34.75
CA ASN A 84 -29.53 32.03 35.22
C ASN A 84 -28.31 31.10 35.26
N SER A 85 -27.54 31.38 36.30
CA SER A 85 -26.84 30.41 37.15
C SER A 85 -27.71 29.23 37.59
N SER A 86 -27.03 28.12 37.87
CA SER A 86 -27.43 26.95 38.67
C SER A 86 -28.35 25.89 38.03
N LEU A 87 -27.78 24.69 37.87
CA LEU A 87 -28.28 23.36 38.29
C LEU A 87 -27.84 22.27 37.31
N GLN A 88 -27.06 21.30 37.81
CA GLN A 88 -27.07 19.91 37.33
C GLN A 88 -28.48 19.32 37.51
N PRO A 89 -28.94 18.33 36.70
CA PRO A 89 -28.39 16.96 36.76
C PRO A 89 -28.43 16.12 35.46
N SER A 90 -27.65 15.02 35.54
CA SER A 90 -27.69 13.75 34.81
C SER A 90 -29.01 13.30 34.19
N LEU A 91 -28.95 12.48 33.11
CA LEU A 91 -29.89 11.40 32.71
C LEU A 91 -29.40 10.73 31.37
N PRO A 92 -29.91 9.56 30.91
CA PRO A 92 -29.48 8.22 31.29
C PRO A 92 -29.10 7.30 30.09
N LEU A 93 -28.35 6.23 30.38
CA LEU A 93 -28.20 5.08 29.47
C LEU A 93 -29.39 4.11 29.69
N SER A 94 -30.26 4.02 28.69
CA SER A 94 -31.38 3.07 28.68
C SER A 94 -30.91 1.70 28.19
N SER A 95 -30.83 0.76 29.13
CA SER A 95 -30.69 -0.68 28.94
C SER A 95 -32.06 -1.33 28.71
N GLY A 96 -32.16 -2.23 27.73
CA GLY A 96 -33.29 -3.13 27.52
C GLY A 96 -32.86 -4.59 27.60
N TYR A 97 -33.22 -5.24 28.71
CA TYR A 97 -33.56 -6.66 28.97
C TYR A 97 -33.82 -7.54 27.72
N LEU A 98 -33.71 -8.87 27.68
CA LEU A 98 -33.26 -10.01 28.52
C LEU A 98 -33.34 -11.22 27.54
N GLN A 99 -32.52 -12.27 27.64
CA GLN A 99 -33.00 -13.54 28.18
C GLN A 99 -31.87 -14.50 28.57
N ARG A 100 -32.22 -15.26 29.60
CA ARG A 100 -31.44 -16.08 30.52
C ARG A 100 -31.37 -17.53 30.01
N GLY A 101 -30.26 -18.22 30.29
CA GLY A 101 -30.13 -19.66 30.14
C GLY A 101 -29.10 -20.25 31.12
N ASN A 102 -29.60 -20.56 32.31
CA ASN A 102 -29.14 -21.40 33.43
C ASN A 102 -27.67 -21.82 33.66
N ALA A 103 -27.36 -21.71 34.96
CA ALA A 103 -26.21 -22.16 35.71
C ALA A 103 -25.95 -23.68 35.73
N GLY A 104 -24.68 -24.04 35.90
CA GLY A 104 -24.21 -25.30 36.46
C GLY A 104 -22.95 -25.05 37.28
N VAL A 105 -23.05 -25.27 38.59
CA VAL A 105 -22.02 -25.09 39.62
C VAL A 105 -21.11 -26.33 39.68
N GLY A 106 -19.80 -26.14 39.84
CA GLY A 106 -18.85 -27.21 40.14
C GLY A 106 -17.50 -26.67 40.62
N ASN A 107 -17.10 -27.10 41.81
CA ASN A 107 -16.03 -26.61 42.71
C ASN A 107 -14.57 -26.78 42.21
N PRO A 108 -13.58 -26.17 42.91
CA PRO A 108 -12.21 -26.01 42.46
C PRO A 108 -11.30 -27.17 42.89
N SER A 109 -10.36 -27.51 42.02
CA SER A 109 -9.18 -28.30 42.37
C SER A 109 -7.98 -27.85 41.53
N GLN A 110 -7.03 -27.19 42.19
CA GLN A 110 -5.59 -27.32 41.88
C GLN A 110 -5.16 -28.79 42.15
N PRO A 111 -4.04 -29.33 41.61
CA PRO A 111 -2.79 -28.61 41.34
C PRO A 111 -1.98 -29.09 40.12
N SER A 112 -0.77 -28.53 40.03
CA SER A 112 0.50 -29.12 39.53
C SER A 112 1.00 -28.70 38.15
N TYR A 113 2.17 -28.07 38.23
CA TYR A 113 3.16 -27.77 37.19
C TYR A 113 3.58 -29.06 36.46
N SER A 114 3.49 -29.05 35.13
CA SER A 114 4.44 -29.80 34.28
C SER A 114 4.65 -29.01 32.98
N GLY A 115 5.92 -28.85 32.61
CA GLY A 115 6.33 -28.16 31.40
C GLY A 115 6.07 -29.03 30.17
N SER A 116 5.34 -28.50 29.21
CA SER A 116 5.28 -29.00 27.84
C SER A 116 4.60 -27.99 26.93
N GLN A 117 5.36 -27.52 25.94
CA GLN A 117 4.96 -26.99 24.64
C GLN A 117 3.65 -26.16 24.61
N GLN A 118 3.81 -24.84 24.59
CA GLN A 118 2.76 -23.93 24.10
C GLN A 118 2.55 -24.17 22.60
N ILE A 119 1.64 -25.08 22.30
CA ILE A 119 0.92 -25.11 21.04
C ILE A 119 0.15 -23.79 20.95
N LEU A 120 0.39 -23.04 19.87
CA LEU A 120 -0.35 -21.85 19.47
C LEU A 120 -1.85 -22.18 19.35
N SER A 121 -2.59 -22.04 20.45
CA SER A 121 -4.04 -22.04 20.39
C SER A 121 -4.47 -20.71 19.76
N HIS A 122 -5.12 -20.76 18.61
CA HIS A 122 -5.90 -19.66 18.05
C HIS A 122 -7.08 -19.36 18.99
N ALA A 123 -6.81 -18.67 20.10
CA ALA A 123 -7.87 -18.07 20.88
C ALA A 123 -8.49 -16.94 20.05
N PRO A 124 -9.82 -16.78 20.05
CA PRO A 124 -10.47 -15.64 19.40
C PRO A 124 -9.87 -14.34 19.97
N PRO A 125 -9.80 -13.26 19.16
CA PRO A 125 -9.15 -12.04 19.59
C PRO A 125 -9.81 -11.57 20.90
N ARG A 126 -9.04 -11.62 21.99
CA ARG A 126 -9.47 -11.04 23.26
C ARG A 126 -9.78 -9.58 22.99
N PHE A 127 -11.02 -9.18 23.27
CA PHE A 127 -11.46 -7.79 23.12
C PHE A 127 -10.42 -6.86 23.74
N LEU A 128 -9.98 -5.87 22.97
CA LEU A 128 -9.09 -4.80 23.43
C LEU A 128 -9.64 -4.20 24.72
N ARG A 129 -8.78 -3.92 25.71
CA ARG A 129 -9.18 -3.09 26.85
C ARG A 129 -9.56 -1.70 26.33
N GLU A 130 -10.49 -1.02 27.00
CA GLU A 130 -11.03 0.28 26.57
C GLU A 130 -9.93 1.31 26.26
N GLU A 131 -8.87 1.35 27.06
CA GLU A 131 -7.69 2.22 26.87
C GLU A 131 -6.93 1.92 25.57
N GLN A 132 -6.78 0.64 25.23
CA GLN A 132 -6.11 0.22 23.99
C GLN A 132 -6.98 0.52 22.76
N TRP A 133 -8.30 0.44 22.92
CA TRP A 133 -9.25 0.84 21.88
C TRP A 133 -9.16 2.34 21.62
N ARG A 134 -9.08 3.17 22.67
CA ARG A 134 -8.90 4.62 22.57
C ARG A 134 -7.60 5.01 21.86
N GLY A 135 -6.49 4.30 22.11
CA GLY A 135 -5.21 4.54 21.41
C GLY A 135 -5.33 4.33 19.89
N CYS A 136 -5.93 3.21 19.47
CA CYS A 136 -6.20 2.94 18.06
C CYS A 136 -7.12 3.98 17.41
N GLU A 137 -8.22 4.36 18.07
CA GLU A 137 -9.13 5.39 17.55
C GLU A 137 -8.47 6.77 17.41
N THR A 138 -7.53 7.09 18.30
CA THR A 138 -6.74 8.32 18.22
C THR A 138 -5.85 8.32 16.97
N VAL A 139 -5.18 7.21 16.67
CA VAL A 139 -4.40 7.05 15.42
C VAL A 139 -5.28 7.28 14.20
N PHE A 140 -6.46 6.65 14.15
CA PHE A 140 -7.36 6.80 12.99
C PHE A 140 -7.88 8.22 12.84
N PHE A 141 -8.27 8.87 13.94
CA PHE A 141 -8.68 10.28 13.90
C PHE A 141 -7.60 11.17 13.27
N HIS A 142 -6.33 11.00 13.67
CA HIS A 142 -5.24 11.79 13.13
C HIS A 142 -4.90 11.44 11.66
N ILE A 143 -5.02 10.16 11.27
CA ILE A 143 -4.86 9.75 9.88
C ILE A 143 -5.96 10.33 8.99
N ASP A 144 -7.22 10.24 9.43
CA ASP A 144 -8.35 10.82 8.71
C ASP A 144 -8.15 12.34 8.53
N LYS A 145 -7.69 13.03 9.59
CA LYS A 145 -7.34 14.46 9.53
C LYS A 145 -6.16 14.77 8.62
N LEU A 146 -5.12 13.94 8.61
CA LEU A 146 -3.99 14.10 7.71
C LEU A 146 -4.43 13.99 6.25
N ILE A 147 -5.17 12.95 5.90
CA ILE A 147 -5.61 12.71 4.52
C ILE A 147 -6.57 13.82 4.08
N GLN A 148 -7.62 14.08 4.88
CA GLN A 148 -8.58 15.15 4.63
C GLN A 148 -7.89 16.49 4.46
N GLY A 149 -7.07 16.88 5.44
CA GLY A 149 -6.37 18.16 5.45
C GLY A 149 -5.41 18.30 4.26
N SER A 150 -4.76 17.22 3.84
CA SER A 150 -3.83 17.25 2.71
C SER A 150 -4.52 17.47 1.37
N PHE A 151 -5.66 16.81 1.11
CA PHE A 151 -6.45 17.07 -0.10
C PHE A 151 -7.15 18.43 -0.06
N GLU A 152 -7.76 18.80 1.07
CA GLU A 152 -8.49 20.07 1.20
C GLU A 152 -7.58 21.30 1.13
N ALA A 153 -6.35 21.21 1.63
CA ALA A 153 -5.33 22.25 1.45
C ALA A 153 -4.70 22.24 0.05
N GLY A 154 -4.95 21.19 -0.75
CA GLY A 154 -4.36 20.99 -2.07
C GLY A 154 -2.88 20.60 -2.06
N HIS A 155 -2.38 20.10 -0.92
CA HIS A 155 -1.05 19.51 -0.81
C HIS A 155 -1.00 18.16 -1.53
N TRP A 156 -2.08 17.39 -1.41
CA TRP A 156 -2.29 16.17 -2.18
C TRP A 156 -3.23 16.50 -3.33
N ARG A 157 -2.78 16.26 -4.55
CA ARG A 157 -3.56 16.58 -5.75
C ARG A 157 -3.35 15.55 -6.85
N TRP A 158 -4.40 15.40 -7.63
CA TRP A 158 -4.38 14.63 -8.85
C TRP A 158 -3.27 15.16 -9.79
N SER A 159 -2.59 14.22 -10.45
CA SER A 159 -1.45 14.51 -11.34
C SER A 159 -1.64 13.93 -12.74
N GLY A 160 -2.72 13.18 -12.96
CA GLY A 160 -2.96 12.41 -14.18
C GLY A 160 -3.74 11.12 -13.91
N GLN A 161 -4.27 10.52 -14.97
CA GLN A 161 -5.04 9.28 -14.89
C GLN A 161 -4.18 8.06 -14.54
N GLU A 162 -2.92 8.05 -14.99
CA GLU A 162 -1.98 6.92 -14.90
C GLU A 162 -0.75 7.23 -14.02
N THR A 163 -0.85 8.29 -13.22
CA THR A 163 0.27 8.80 -12.43
C THR A 163 -0.05 8.79 -10.95
N ILE A 164 0.98 8.54 -10.15
CA ILE A 164 0.88 8.71 -8.70
C ILE A 164 0.62 10.18 -8.37
N ILE A 165 -0.28 10.45 -7.44
CA ILE A 165 -0.61 11.82 -7.03
C ILE A 165 0.63 12.60 -6.63
N ASN A 166 0.55 13.92 -6.76
CA ASN A 166 1.52 14.80 -6.14
C ASN A 166 1.09 15.02 -4.69
N SER A 167 1.89 14.49 -3.76
CA SER A 167 1.61 14.52 -2.31
C SER A 167 2.70 15.22 -1.49
N SER A 168 3.82 15.59 -2.13
CA SER A 168 4.91 16.34 -1.50
C SER A 168 5.72 17.11 -2.56
N ILE A 169 6.19 18.30 -2.19
CA ILE A 169 7.14 19.06 -3.02
C ILE A 169 8.47 18.30 -3.19
N ARG A 170 8.81 17.45 -2.21
CA ARG A 170 10.01 16.60 -2.19
C ARG A 170 9.70 15.15 -2.56
N GLN A 171 8.55 14.88 -3.18
CA GLN A 171 8.08 13.52 -3.45
C GLN A 171 9.14 12.62 -4.10
N GLN A 172 9.86 13.10 -5.11
CA GLN A 172 10.91 12.29 -5.75
C GLN A 172 11.99 11.84 -4.76
N GLN A 173 12.47 12.75 -3.90
CA GLN A 173 13.46 12.43 -2.88
C GLN A 173 12.88 11.49 -1.83
N GLU A 174 11.66 11.77 -1.35
CA GLU A 174 10.97 10.96 -0.35
C GLU A 174 10.69 9.53 -0.85
N THR A 175 10.31 9.37 -2.13
CA THR A 175 10.13 8.06 -2.77
C THR A 175 11.44 7.28 -2.85
N VAL A 176 12.56 7.93 -3.20
CA VAL A 176 13.88 7.27 -3.24
C VAL A 176 14.29 6.79 -1.84
N ILE A 177 14.11 7.63 -0.82
CA ILE A 177 14.41 7.27 0.57
C ILE A 177 13.50 6.12 1.03
N LEU A 178 12.21 6.17 0.69
CA LEU A 178 11.27 5.11 1.04
C LEU A 178 11.65 3.79 0.40
N HIS A 179 11.96 3.77 -0.90
CA HIS A 179 12.42 2.55 -1.57
C HIS A 179 13.74 2.04 -0.99
N SER A 180 14.68 2.93 -0.66
CA SER A 180 15.92 2.54 0.02
C SER A 180 15.67 1.89 1.38
N PHE A 181 14.75 2.43 2.18
CA PHE A 181 14.30 1.82 3.44
C PHE A 181 13.70 0.43 3.21
N LEU A 182 12.73 0.31 2.31
CA LEU A 182 12.06 -0.97 2.02
C LEU A 182 13.05 -2.04 1.56
N ASN A 183 13.99 -1.67 0.69
CA ASN A 183 15.07 -2.53 0.22
C ASN A 183 16.00 -2.94 1.35
N SER A 184 16.41 -2.00 2.20
CA SER A 184 17.34 -2.28 3.30
C SER A 184 16.73 -3.27 4.30
N VAL A 185 15.46 -3.10 4.67
CA VAL A 185 14.73 -4.07 5.50
C VAL A 185 14.71 -5.46 4.86
N GLN A 186 14.42 -5.54 3.57
CA GLN A 186 14.30 -6.81 2.87
C GLN A 186 15.67 -7.50 2.67
N CYS A 187 16.73 -6.74 2.33
CA CYS A 187 18.10 -7.24 2.26
C CYS A 187 18.59 -7.73 3.63
N ALA A 188 18.25 -7.04 4.73
CA ALA A 188 18.58 -7.49 6.07
C ALA A 188 17.99 -8.88 6.36
N HIS A 189 16.73 -9.11 6.00
CA HIS A 189 16.11 -10.44 6.13
C HIS A 189 16.80 -11.50 5.26
N LEU A 190 17.10 -11.19 4.00
CA LEU A 190 17.81 -12.13 3.12
C LEU A 190 19.20 -12.50 3.68
N SER A 191 19.92 -11.55 4.25
CA SER A 191 21.21 -11.78 4.89
C SER A 191 21.09 -12.65 6.13
N ILE A 192 20.04 -12.45 6.95
CA ILE A 192 19.73 -13.34 8.10
C ILE A 192 19.45 -14.76 7.63
N ASP A 193 18.61 -14.95 6.60
CA ASP A 193 18.29 -16.27 6.06
C ASP A 193 19.56 -17.00 5.55
N ARG A 194 20.53 -16.23 5.05
CA ARG A 194 21.85 -16.72 4.60
C ARG A 194 22.90 -16.85 5.71
N HIS A 195 22.53 -16.54 6.95
CA HIS A 195 23.43 -16.55 8.11
C HIS A 195 24.60 -15.55 7.99
N ASP A 196 24.45 -14.49 7.18
CA ASP A 196 25.39 -13.37 7.07
C ASP A 196 24.94 -12.22 7.98
N LEU A 197 25.22 -12.37 9.28
CA LEU A 197 24.79 -11.41 10.30
C LEU A 197 25.48 -10.05 10.13
N THR A 198 26.70 -10.01 9.60
CA THR A 198 27.43 -8.76 9.36
C THR A 198 26.71 -7.92 8.30
N GLN A 199 26.33 -8.51 7.17
CA GLN A 199 25.54 -7.81 6.16
C GLN A 199 24.15 -7.44 6.68
N ALA A 200 23.53 -8.32 7.48
CA ALA A 200 22.23 -8.01 8.08
C ALA A 200 22.27 -6.74 8.94
N VAL A 201 23.30 -6.57 9.79
CA VAL A 201 23.47 -5.36 10.61
C VAL A 201 23.65 -4.12 9.74
N LEU A 202 24.50 -4.16 8.71
CA LEU A 202 24.70 -3.03 7.81
C LEU A 202 23.40 -2.58 7.12
N HIS A 203 22.57 -3.54 6.73
CA HIS A 203 21.27 -3.24 6.14
C HIS A 203 20.26 -2.70 7.16
N TRP A 204 20.28 -3.19 8.40
CA TRP A 204 19.46 -2.60 9.48
C TRP A 204 19.88 -1.16 9.76
N ASP A 205 21.17 -0.88 9.88
CA ASP A 205 21.67 0.48 10.11
C ASP A 205 21.21 1.44 9.00
N ALA A 206 21.31 1.02 7.73
CA ALA A 206 20.81 1.79 6.60
C ALA A 206 19.30 2.03 6.66
N ALA A 207 18.52 1.02 7.08
CA ALA A 207 17.07 1.15 7.24
C ALA A 207 16.73 2.17 8.34
N PHE A 208 17.39 2.11 9.50
CA PHE A 208 17.17 3.04 10.61
C PHE A 208 17.56 4.47 10.24
N GLN A 209 18.68 4.67 9.53
CA GLN A 209 19.07 6.00 9.05
C GLN A 209 18.05 6.61 8.08
N ALA A 210 17.39 5.79 7.25
CA ALA A 210 16.36 6.27 6.34
C ALA A 210 15.10 6.78 7.09
N VAL A 211 14.78 6.19 8.25
CA VAL A 211 13.61 6.57 9.07
C VAL A 211 13.66 8.04 9.48
N ASP A 212 14.84 8.55 9.84
CA ASP A 212 15.05 9.95 10.25
C ASP A 212 14.49 10.93 9.23
N HIS A 213 14.67 10.61 7.94
CA HIS A 213 14.17 11.41 6.84
C HIS A 213 12.70 11.10 6.51
N LEU A 214 12.29 9.83 6.59
CA LEU A 214 10.91 9.41 6.28
C LEU A 214 9.90 10.04 7.22
N VAL A 215 10.16 10.05 8.52
CA VAL A 215 9.25 10.65 9.51
C VAL A 215 8.98 12.13 9.22
N GLN A 216 9.93 12.84 8.60
CA GLN A 216 9.78 14.24 8.22
C GLN A 216 8.98 14.46 6.92
N GLY A 217 8.86 13.41 6.10
CA GLY A 217 8.28 13.47 4.76
C GLY A 217 6.76 13.62 4.76
N GLN A 218 6.23 14.03 3.60
CA GLN A 218 4.79 14.22 3.38
C GLN A 218 4.21 13.32 2.30
N TYR A 219 5.06 12.52 1.65
CA TYR A 219 4.65 11.51 0.68
C TYR A 219 3.65 10.53 1.33
N HIS A 220 2.48 10.41 0.69
CA HIS A 220 1.31 9.72 1.25
C HIS A 220 1.57 8.25 1.64
N ASP A 221 2.49 7.56 0.96
CA ASP A 221 2.80 6.16 1.23
C ASP A 221 3.69 5.93 2.46
N ILE A 222 4.29 6.97 3.04
CA ILE A 222 5.27 6.81 4.13
C ILE A 222 4.65 6.10 5.34
N ILE A 223 3.57 6.64 5.91
CA ILE A 223 2.93 6.09 7.12
C ILE A 223 2.46 4.64 6.88
N PRO A 224 1.69 4.35 5.82
CA PRO A 224 1.31 2.97 5.51
C PRO A 224 2.47 1.98 5.41
N ASN A 225 3.59 2.39 4.80
CA ASN A 225 4.73 1.51 4.60
C ASN A 225 5.57 1.32 5.87
N LEU A 226 5.73 2.35 6.71
CA LEU A 226 6.39 2.20 8.00
C LEU A 226 5.65 1.21 8.90
N VAL A 227 4.33 1.38 9.04
CA VAL A 227 3.50 0.46 9.85
C VAL A 227 3.53 -0.95 9.29
N GLN A 228 3.45 -1.10 7.96
CA GLN A 228 3.57 -2.40 7.30
C GLN A 228 4.92 -3.06 7.60
N LYS A 229 6.03 -2.34 7.49
CA LYS A 229 7.35 -2.95 7.71
C LYS A 229 7.60 -3.36 9.15
N ILE A 230 7.07 -2.63 10.12
CA ILE A 230 7.08 -3.06 11.52
C ILE A 230 6.37 -4.42 11.65
N ASN A 231 5.20 -4.57 11.02
CA ASN A 231 4.47 -5.84 11.03
C ASN A 231 5.20 -6.96 10.28
N ASP A 232 5.74 -6.69 9.08
CA ASP A 232 6.50 -7.68 8.30
C ASP A 232 7.69 -8.24 9.11
N ILE A 233 8.41 -7.36 9.84
CA ILE A 233 9.53 -7.74 10.71
C ILE A 233 9.05 -8.61 11.88
N ASN A 234 7.94 -8.22 12.50
CA ASN A 234 7.34 -8.97 13.59
C ASN A 234 6.86 -10.36 13.15
N ASP A 235 6.19 -10.44 11.99
CA ASP A 235 5.67 -11.70 11.42
C ASP A 235 6.79 -12.68 11.04
N LYS A 236 8.00 -12.15 10.73
CA LYS A 236 9.22 -12.96 10.56
C LYS A 236 9.87 -13.40 11.89
N GLY A 237 9.23 -13.16 13.03
CA GLY A 237 9.71 -13.54 14.36
C GLY A 237 10.77 -12.60 14.95
N GLN A 238 11.05 -11.47 14.30
CA GLN A 238 12.08 -10.51 14.73
C GLN A 238 11.47 -9.40 15.61
N VAL A 239 10.70 -9.82 16.63
CA VAL A 239 9.87 -8.92 17.47
C VAL A 239 10.68 -7.78 18.09
N GLN A 240 11.91 -8.06 18.54
CA GLN A 240 12.78 -7.04 19.15
C GLN A 240 13.20 -5.95 18.15
N VAL A 241 13.51 -6.33 16.91
CA VAL A 241 13.85 -5.37 15.84
C VAL A 241 12.63 -4.52 15.48
N ALA A 242 11.44 -5.12 15.44
CA ALA A 242 10.19 -4.39 15.18
C ALA A 242 9.88 -3.37 16.28
N LEU A 243 10.06 -3.75 17.55
CA LEU A 243 9.89 -2.85 18.71
C LEU A 243 10.91 -1.70 18.67
N GLU A 244 12.16 -2.01 18.34
CA GLU A 244 13.22 -1.01 18.25
C GLU A 244 12.99 -0.02 17.10
N LEU A 245 12.53 -0.51 15.96
CA LEU A 245 12.15 0.34 14.82
C LEU A 245 10.98 1.26 15.19
N LEU A 246 9.96 0.74 15.87
CA LEU A 246 8.83 1.55 16.36
C LEU A 246 9.32 2.62 17.34
N ARG A 247 10.18 2.27 18.29
CA ARG A 247 10.79 3.22 19.23
C ARG A 247 11.56 4.32 18.51
N HIS A 248 12.40 3.96 17.55
CA HIS A 248 13.18 4.91 16.74
C HIS A 248 12.30 5.86 15.94
N ILE A 249 11.21 5.36 15.34
CA ILE A 249 10.21 6.19 14.64
C ILE A 249 9.59 7.22 15.60
N THR A 250 9.21 6.81 16.80
CA THR A 250 8.63 7.71 17.81
C THR A 250 9.64 8.75 18.29
N GLU A 251 10.89 8.38 18.54
CA GLU A 251 11.98 9.30 18.92
C GLU A 251 12.27 10.33 17.82
N CYS A 252 12.31 9.89 16.56
CA CYS A 252 12.42 10.79 15.41
C CYS A 252 11.21 11.74 15.33
N ALA A 253 9.99 11.25 15.55
CA ALA A 253 8.79 12.08 15.52
C ALA A 253 8.81 13.14 16.64
N GLN A 254 9.22 12.76 17.85
CA GLN A 254 9.39 13.70 18.96
C GLN A 254 10.46 14.76 18.67
N THR A 255 11.55 14.38 17.99
CA THR A 255 12.64 15.30 17.68
C THR A 255 12.27 16.27 16.56
N TYR A 256 11.66 15.78 15.48
CA TYR A 256 11.48 16.57 14.25
C TYR A 256 10.05 17.09 14.02
N LEU A 257 9.05 16.51 14.68
CA LEU A 257 7.63 16.80 14.42
C LEU A 257 6.87 17.35 15.62
N LYS A 258 7.48 17.55 16.80
CA LYS A 258 6.76 17.98 18.02
C LYS A 258 5.79 19.15 17.81
N ASP A 259 6.17 20.09 16.94
CA ASP A 259 5.39 21.29 16.63
C ASP A 259 4.46 21.14 15.40
N LYS A 260 4.36 19.93 14.82
CA LYS A 260 3.50 19.61 13.68
C LYS A 260 2.25 18.83 14.14
N PRO A 261 1.13 19.52 14.43
CA PRO A 261 -0.04 18.90 15.05
C PRO A 261 -0.76 17.88 14.15
N ALA A 262 -0.51 17.88 12.84
CA ALA A 262 -1.15 16.96 11.90
C ALA A 262 -0.50 15.56 11.89
N THR A 263 0.83 15.47 12.05
CA THR A 263 1.58 14.22 11.83
C THR A 263 2.18 13.65 13.11
N TYR A 264 2.66 14.49 14.04
CA TYR A 264 3.26 14.01 15.29
C TYR A 264 2.34 13.11 16.11
N PRO A 265 1.04 13.44 16.31
CA PRO A 265 0.15 12.60 17.10
C PRO A 265 -0.03 11.19 16.55
N ILE A 266 0.14 10.98 15.24
CA ILE A 266 0.08 9.65 14.62
C ILE A 266 1.21 8.78 15.17
N TYR A 267 2.46 9.24 15.06
CA TYR A 267 3.63 8.49 15.51
C TYR A 267 3.73 8.38 17.03
N ALA A 268 3.30 9.41 17.77
CA ALA A 268 3.24 9.36 19.22
C ALA A 268 2.25 8.28 19.68
N SER A 269 1.06 8.23 19.06
CA SER A 269 0.02 7.25 19.42
C SER A 269 0.40 5.82 19.02
N LEU A 270 1.25 5.62 18.00
CA LEU A 270 1.74 4.30 17.62
C LEU A 270 2.62 3.65 18.71
N ALA A 271 3.35 4.46 19.51
CA ALA A 271 4.29 3.97 20.51
C ALA A 271 3.61 3.13 21.62
N ASP A 272 2.36 3.48 21.94
CA ASP A 272 1.61 2.85 23.03
C ASP A 272 0.80 1.63 22.57
N ILE A 273 0.83 1.30 21.27
CA ILE A 273 0.04 0.19 20.71
C ILE A 273 0.82 -1.12 20.84
N PRO A 274 0.26 -2.13 21.55
CA PRO A 274 0.90 -3.44 21.62
C PRO A 274 1.08 -4.08 20.24
N MET A 275 2.25 -4.68 20.00
CA MET A 275 2.62 -5.33 18.72
C MET A 275 1.54 -6.30 18.19
N VAL A 276 0.87 -7.03 19.07
CA VAL A 276 -0.21 -7.98 18.71
C VAL A 276 -1.41 -7.30 18.02
N HIS A 277 -1.58 -5.98 18.17
CA HIS A 277 -2.68 -5.21 17.59
C HIS A 277 -2.27 -4.42 16.33
N LEU A 278 -0.97 -4.27 16.06
CA LEU A 278 -0.49 -3.57 14.88
C LEU A 278 -0.98 -4.18 13.55
N PRO A 279 -1.17 -5.51 13.41
CA PRO A 279 -1.76 -6.07 12.20
C PRO A 279 -3.17 -5.54 11.90
N ALA A 280 -4.04 -5.52 12.92
CA ALA A 280 -5.40 -5.01 12.78
C ALA A 280 -5.42 -3.50 12.56
N LEU A 281 -4.52 -2.77 13.23
CA LEU A 281 -4.32 -1.34 13.04
C LEU A 281 -3.95 -1.03 11.59
N GLU A 282 -2.94 -1.71 11.04
CA GLU A 282 -2.49 -1.52 9.65
C GLU A 282 -3.63 -1.74 8.64
N ALA A 283 -4.41 -2.80 8.81
CA ALA A 283 -5.53 -3.10 7.91
C ALA A 283 -6.57 -1.96 7.92
N ARG A 284 -6.86 -1.38 9.09
CA ARG A 284 -7.76 -0.23 9.24
C ARG A 284 -7.17 1.05 8.67
N ILE A 285 -5.87 1.32 8.90
CA ILE A 285 -5.16 2.45 8.29
C ILE A 285 -5.32 2.40 6.78
N MET A 286 -5.10 1.23 6.17
CA MET A 286 -5.25 1.09 4.72
C MET A 286 -6.67 1.19 4.22
N GLY A 287 -7.64 0.73 5.00
CA GLY A 287 -9.05 1.00 4.73
C GLY A 287 -9.32 2.50 4.63
N ARG A 288 -8.79 3.30 5.57
CA ARG A 288 -8.92 4.77 5.53
C ARG A 288 -8.26 5.38 4.31
N PHE A 289 -7.03 5.01 4.00
CA PHE A 289 -6.36 5.51 2.79
C PHE A 289 -7.15 5.18 1.52
N ARG A 290 -7.67 3.95 1.40
CA ARG A 290 -8.52 3.57 0.27
C ARG A 290 -9.81 4.41 0.21
N GLU A 291 -10.57 4.46 1.29
CA GLU A 291 -11.86 5.16 1.37
C GLU A 291 -11.72 6.63 0.99
N PHE A 292 -10.72 7.31 1.56
CA PHE A 292 -10.47 8.70 1.26
C PHE A 292 -9.97 8.89 -0.18
N PHE A 293 -9.02 8.09 -0.66
CA PHE A 293 -8.55 8.23 -2.06
C PHE A 293 -9.69 8.02 -3.06
N GLU A 294 -10.57 7.04 -2.82
CA GLU A 294 -11.75 6.82 -3.64
C GLU A 294 -12.71 8.02 -3.58
N TRP A 295 -12.93 8.61 -2.40
CA TRP A 295 -13.78 9.79 -2.26
C TRP A 295 -13.21 11.02 -2.96
N TYR A 296 -11.91 11.30 -2.78
CA TYR A 296 -11.25 12.50 -3.31
C TYR A 296 -10.90 12.38 -4.80
N GLN A 297 -10.55 11.19 -5.29
CA GLN A 297 -10.04 10.99 -6.65
C GLN A 297 -10.93 10.16 -7.55
N GLY A 298 -11.91 9.46 -6.97
CA GLY A 298 -12.80 8.55 -7.67
C GLY A 298 -12.30 7.12 -7.76
N PRO A 299 -13.20 6.16 -8.03
CA PRO A 299 -12.90 4.74 -8.12
C PRO A 299 -12.03 4.37 -9.33
N ARG A 300 -11.98 5.24 -10.35
CA ARG A 300 -11.20 5.02 -11.58
C ARG A 300 -9.79 5.63 -11.51
N SER A 301 -9.45 6.39 -10.47
CA SER A 301 -8.10 6.92 -10.27
C SER A 301 -7.09 5.79 -10.04
N TYR A 302 -5.90 5.91 -10.64
CA TYR A 302 -4.83 4.94 -10.45
C TYR A 302 -4.44 4.82 -8.98
N ASN A 303 -4.37 5.94 -8.26
CA ASN A 303 -4.01 5.94 -6.84
C ASN A 303 -5.03 5.21 -5.97
N THR A 304 -6.33 5.29 -6.30
CA THR A 304 -7.36 4.50 -5.63
C THR A 304 -7.09 3.01 -5.84
N SER A 305 -6.79 2.60 -7.08
CA SER A 305 -6.42 1.22 -7.38
C SER A 305 -5.16 0.78 -6.65
N VAL A 306 -4.13 1.63 -6.54
CA VAL A 306 -2.90 1.34 -5.77
C VAL A 306 -3.24 1.12 -4.29
N MET A 307 -4.09 1.96 -3.68
CA MET A 307 -4.52 1.78 -2.30
C MET A 307 -5.32 0.48 -2.10
N MET A 308 -6.19 0.14 -3.06
CA MET A 308 -6.94 -1.12 -3.06
C MET A 308 -6.02 -2.34 -3.16
N VAL A 309 -5.07 -2.35 -4.10
CA VAL A 309 -4.10 -3.44 -4.29
C VAL A 309 -3.21 -3.56 -3.05
N ASN A 310 -2.78 -2.45 -2.46
CA ASN A 310 -1.99 -2.45 -1.23
C ASN A 310 -2.78 -2.96 -0.02
N GLN A 311 -4.08 -2.68 0.07
CA GLN A 311 -4.95 -3.26 1.11
C GLN A 311 -5.12 -4.77 0.89
N ALA A 312 -5.42 -5.18 -0.33
CA ALA A 312 -5.59 -6.59 -0.71
C ALA A 312 -4.32 -7.41 -0.47
N ARG A 313 -3.15 -6.88 -0.84
CA ARG A 313 -1.83 -7.49 -0.58
C ARG A 313 -1.70 -7.86 0.89
N ARG A 314 -1.99 -6.92 1.80
CA ARG A 314 -1.86 -7.14 3.25
C ARG A 314 -2.79 -8.24 3.76
N TRP A 315 -4.02 -8.27 3.27
CA TRP A 315 -4.98 -9.32 3.66
C TRP A 315 -4.48 -10.69 3.17
N LEU A 316 -4.16 -10.81 1.89
CA LEU A 316 -3.74 -12.08 1.27
C LEU A 316 -2.40 -12.60 1.79
N MET A 317 -1.49 -11.71 2.19
CA MET A 317 -0.22 -12.07 2.82
C MET A 317 -0.40 -12.59 4.24
N ARG A 318 -1.54 -12.38 4.91
CA ARG A 318 -1.77 -12.88 6.27
C ARG A 318 -2.66 -14.11 6.33
N ASP A 319 -3.66 -14.15 5.47
CA ASP A 319 -4.61 -15.25 5.40
C ASP A 319 -4.32 -16.11 4.17
N ASP A 320 -3.79 -17.31 4.40
CA ASP A 320 -3.48 -18.26 3.33
C ASP A 320 -4.76 -18.82 2.66
N ASN A 321 -5.92 -18.71 3.31
CA ASN A 321 -7.20 -19.15 2.76
C ASN A 321 -7.92 -18.05 1.98
N ALA A 322 -7.59 -16.77 2.23
CA ALA A 322 -8.19 -15.66 1.51
C ALA A 322 -7.90 -15.77 0.00
N ARG A 323 -8.91 -15.54 -0.84
CA ARG A 323 -8.74 -15.55 -2.28
C ARG A 323 -8.63 -14.14 -2.82
N LEU A 324 -7.93 -13.98 -3.94
CA LEU A 324 -7.80 -12.67 -4.58
C LEU A 324 -9.17 -12.11 -4.97
N GLU A 325 -10.09 -12.98 -5.41
CA GLU A 325 -11.45 -12.60 -5.82
C GLU A 325 -12.30 -12.08 -4.64
N ASP A 326 -11.92 -12.38 -3.40
CA ASP A 326 -12.64 -11.90 -2.21
C ASP A 326 -12.29 -10.44 -1.88
N VAL A 327 -11.16 -9.93 -2.40
CA VAL A 327 -10.59 -8.64 -2.00
C VAL A 327 -10.37 -7.67 -3.16
N LEU A 328 -10.34 -8.16 -4.41
CA LEU A 328 -10.19 -7.36 -5.62
C LEU A 328 -11.11 -7.86 -6.73
N PRO A 329 -11.59 -6.95 -7.62
CA PRO A 329 -12.23 -7.36 -8.85
C PRO A 329 -11.30 -8.23 -9.72
N PRO A 330 -11.84 -9.13 -10.55
CA PRO A 330 -11.03 -9.96 -11.44
C PRO A 330 -10.28 -9.08 -12.47
N VAL A 331 -9.12 -9.55 -12.95
CA VAL A 331 -8.30 -8.83 -13.94
C VAL A 331 -9.12 -8.46 -15.19
N ASP A 332 -10.00 -9.36 -15.66
CA ASP A 332 -10.84 -9.11 -16.83
C ASP A 332 -11.76 -7.88 -16.67
N HIS A 333 -12.16 -7.55 -15.44
CA HIS A 333 -12.91 -6.33 -15.16
C HIS A 333 -12.07 -5.09 -15.46
N TYR A 334 -10.81 -5.07 -15.05
CA TYR A 334 -9.89 -3.96 -15.33
C TYR A 334 -9.48 -3.92 -16.80
N ASP A 335 -9.29 -5.08 -17.44
CA ASP A 335 -8.97 -5.16 -18.86
C ASP A 335 -10.08 -4.56 -19.73
N GLN A 336 -11.36 -4.80 -19.38
CA GLN A 336 -12.50 -4.22 -20.09
C GLN A 336 -12.57 -2.70 -19.96
N ILE A 337 -12.13 -2.16 -18.82
CA ILE A 337 -12.27 -0.74 -18.50
C ILE A 337 -11.06 0.08 -18.99
N PHE A 338 -9.86 -0.44 -18.78
CA PHE A 338 -8.61 0.30 -18.95
C PHE A 338 -7.68 -0.33 -20.01
N GLY A 339 -7.96 -1.56 -20.42
CA GLY A 339 -7.13 -2.31 -21.36
C GLY A 339 -6.11 -3.24 -20.69
N VAL A 340 -5.72 -4.29 -21.41
CA VAL A 340 -4.88 -5.40 -20.90
C VAL A 340 -3.46 -4.99 -20.48
N CYS A 341 -2.98 -3.85 -20.97
CA CYS A 341 -1.65 -3.30 -20.69
C CYS A 341 -1.69 -2.15 -19.67
N ASN A 342 -2.85 -1.83 -19.10
CA ASN A 342 -2.95 -0.75 -18.13
C ASN A 342 -2.24 -1.12 -16.81
N ARG A 343 -1.69 -0.12 -16.14
CA ARG A 343 -0.98 -0.27 -14.84
C ARG A 343 -1.84 -1.01 -13.82
N ARG A 344 -3.14 -0.72 -13.74
CA ARG A 344 -4.07 -1.36 -12.79
C ARG A 344 -4.22 -2.85 -13.03
N SER A 345 -4.40 -3.26 -14.30
CA SER A 345 -4.50 -4.67 -14.67
C SER A 345 -3.21 -5.42 -14.32
N LEU A 346 -2.06 -4.81 -14.63
CA LEU A 346 -0.75 -5.41 -14.38
C LEU A 346 -0.43 -5.47 -12.88
N ASP A 347 -0.82 -4.48 -12.08
CA ASP A 347 -0.64 -4.49 -10.62
C ASP A 347 -1.40 -5.64 -9.96
N ILE A 348 -2.60 -5.99 -10.46
CA ILE A 348 -3.36 -7.14 -9.95
C ILE A 348 -2.69 -8.47 -10.32
N ILE A 349 -2.21 -8.61 -11.56
CA ILE A 349 -1.45 -9.80 -11.98
C ILE A 349 -0.18 -9.92 -11.14
N ALA A 350 0.50 -8.81 -10.92
CA ALA A 350 1.75 -8.80 -10.16
C ALA A 350 1.52 -9.14 -8.68
N LEU A 351 0.40 -8.71 -8.09
CA LEU A 351 -0.04 -9.19 -6.78
C LEU A 351 -0.33 -10.70 -6.79
N ARG A 352 -0.97 -11.25 -7.84
CA ARG A 352 -1.16 -12.70 -7.97
C ARG A 352 0.17 -13.44 -7.94
N LEU A 353 1.21 -12.93 -8.61
CA LEU A 353 2.55 -13.54 -8.56
C LEU A 353 3.10 -13.58 -7.14
N GLU A 354 3.05 -12.45 -6.43
CA GLU A 354 3.54 -12.36 -5.04
C GLU A 354 2.85 -13.40 -4.14
N ILE A 355 1.51 -13.47 -4.19
CA ILE A 355 0.72 -14.38 -3.35
C ILE A 355 0.93 -15.85 -3.74
N THR A 356 0.96 -16.15 -5.03
CA THR A 356 1.17 -17.51 -5.54
C THR A 356 2.58 -18.02 -5.18
N TYR A 357 3.58 -17.15 -5.25
CA TYR A 357 4.94 -17.44 -4.79
C TYR A 357 4.99 -17.70 -3.29
N LYS A 358 4.39 -16.83 -2.46
CA LYS A 358 4.29 -17.02 -1.01
C LYS A 358 3.66 -18.38 -0.66
N ARG A 359 2.58 -18.75 -1.35
CA ARG A 359 1.84 -20.00 -1.14
C ARG A 359 2.50 -21.22 -1.80
N ARG A 360 3.68 -21.05 -2.41
CA ARG A 360 4.47 -22.12 -3.06
C ARG A 360 3.71 -22.86 -4.18
N GLN A 361 2.78 -22.17 -4.84
CA GLN A 361 1.99 -22.70 -5.95
C GLN A 361 2.75 -22.54 -7.28
N PHE A 362 3.92 -23.17 -7.40
CA PHE A 362 4.91 -22.84 -8.44
C PHE A 362 4.44 -23.11 -9.88
N VAL A 363 3.55 -24.09 -10.11
CA VAL A 363 2.97 -24.34 -11.44
C VAL A 363 2.09 -23.17 -11.90
N GLN A 364 1.26 -22.66 -11.00
CA GLN A 364 0.44 -21.48 -11.26
C GLN A 364 1.33 -20.24 -11.42
N LEU A 365 2.38 -20.10 -10.60
CA LEU A 365 3.32 -18.99 -10.68
C LEU A 365 4.00 -18.92 -12.05
N GLU A 366 4.42 -20.06 -12.61
CA GLU A 366 5.01 -20.13 -13.96
C GLU A 366 4.05 -19.59 -15.04
N THR A 367 2.76 -19.91 -14.91
CA THR A 367 1.71 -19.47 -15.85
C THR A 367 1.44 -17.98 -15.72
N GLU A 368 1.17 -17.50 -14.52
CA GLU A 368 0.87 -16.09 -14.25
C GLU A 368 2.06 -15.19 -14.62
N ALA A 369 3.30 -15.63 -14.33
CA ALA A 369 4.50 -14.86 -14.67
C ALA A 369 4.66 -14.72 -16.20
N THR A 370 4.33 -15.77 -16.94
CA THR A 370 4.33 -15.75 -18.41
C THR A 370 3.28 -14.77 -18.94
N ILE A 371 2.08 -14.72 -18.35
CA ILE A 371 1.02 -13.76 -18.71
C ILE A 371 1.52 -12.32 -18.48
N LEU A 372 2.13 -12.04 -17.32
CA LEU A 372 2.66 -10.70 -17.04
C LEU A 372 3.72 -10.29 -18.07
N ILE A 373 4.67 -11.17 -18.39
CA ILE A 373 5.71 -10.92 -19.39
C ILE A 373 5.10 -10.63 -20.76
N GLN A 374 4.12 -11.44 -21.19
CA GLN A 374 3.47 -11.26 -22.49
C GLN A 374 2.77 -9.91 -22.58
N ARG A 375 2.01 -9.52 -21.55
CA ARG A 375 1.33 -8.23 -21.51
C ARG A 375 2.31 -7.06 -21.42
N ALA A 376 3.36 -7.18 -20.60
CA ALA A 376 4.38 -6.15 -20.49
C ALA A 376 5.05 -5.86 -21.86
N LYS A 377 5.33 -6.89 -22.66
CA LYS A 377 5.88 -6.74 -24.03
C LYS A 377 4.99 -5.97 -25.00
N LEU A 378 3.70 -5.84 -24.71
CA LEU A 378 2.75 -5.10 -25.55
C LEU A 378 2.75 -3.59 -25.27
N ILE A 379 3.36 -3.14 -24.16
CA ILE A 379 3.51 -1.72 -23.84
C ILE A 379 4.54 -1.11 -24.79
N ARG A 380 4.19 -0.04 -25.51
CA ARG A 380 5.08 0.60 -26.51
C ARG A 380 5.57 1.98 -26.10
N ASP A 381 4.76 2.75 -25.38
CA ASP A 381 5.00 4.19 -25.16
C ASP A 381 5.41 4.53 -23.72
N ASP A 382 5.70 3.52 -22.90
CA ASP A 382 6.14 3.68 -21.50
C ASP A 382 7.16 2.60 -21.15
N ASP A 383 8.43 2.87 -21.47
CA ASP A 383 9.52 1.92 -21.23
C ASP A 383 9.74 1.63 -19.75
N TRP A 384 9.51 2.61 -18.87
CA TRP A 384 9.60 2.39 -17.43
C TRP A 384 8.58 1.35 -17.00
N HIS A 385 7.32 1.52 -17.39
CA HIS A 385 6.23 0.61 -17.05
C HIS A 385 6.42 -0.78 -17.66
N ARG A 386 6.92 -0.84 -18.90
CA ARG A 386 7.28 -2.08 -19.59
C ARG A 386 8.37 -2.83 -18.83
N LEU A 387 9.51 -2.19 -18.59
CA LEU A 387 10.69 -2.81 -17.98
C LEU A 387 10.42 -3.20 -16.53
N TYR A 388 9.72 -2.35 -15.76
CA TYR A 388 9.29 -2.65 -14.39
C TYR A 388 8.54 -3.99 -14.31
N ASN A 389 7.54 -4.20 -15.17
CA ASN A 389 6.78 -5.45 -15.18
C ASN A 389 7.56 -6.62 -15.77
N LEU A 390 8.48 -6.38 -16.71
CA LEU A 390 9.36 -7.42 -17.24
C LEU A 390 10.31 -7.97 -16.17
N VAL A 391 10.93 -7.10 -15.36
CA VAL A 391 11.79 -7.55 -14.25
C VAL A 391 11.01 -8.46 -13.31
N ARG A 392 9.84 -8.02 -12.85
CA ARG A 392 8.96 -8.79 -11.94
C ARG A 392 8.54 -10.12 -12.53
N GLY A 393 8.07 -10.10 -13.79
CA GLY A 393 7.63 -11.29 -14.49
C GLY A 393 8.75 -12.31 -14.67
N TRP A 394 9.92 -11.88 -15.16
CA TRP A 394 11.07 -12.76 -15.35
C TRP A 394 11.64 -13.31 -14.03
N TYR A 395 11.69 -12.49 -12.98
CA TYR A 395 12.13 -12.92 -11.66
C TYR A 395 11.23 -14.02 -11.10
N HIS A 396 9.92 -13.82 -11.08
CA HIS A 396 8.98 -14.81 -10.56
C HIS A 396 8.91 -16.07 -11.44
N LEU A 397 9.06 -15.94 -12.76
CA LEU A 397 9.20 -17.09 -13.65
C LEU A 397 10.45 -17.91 -13.32
N GLY A 398 11.58 -17.25 -13.09
CA GLY A 398 12.81 -17.91 -12.65
C GLY A 398 12.65 -18.62 -11.30
N CYS A 399 11.99 -17.97 -10.34
CA CYS A 399 11.67 -18.58 -9.04
C CYS A 399 10.79 -19.83 -9.17
N ALA A 400 9.76 -19.79 -10.01
CA ALA A 400 8.89 -20.92 -10.29
C ALA A 400 9.68 -22.08 -10.91
N GLN A 401 10.45 -21.80 -11.95
CA GLN A 401 11.26 -22.79 -12.67
C GLN A 401 12.34 -23.40 -11.79
N PHE A 402 13.01 -22.61 -10.96
CA PHE A 402 13.98 -23.09 -9.98
C PHE A 402 13.33 -24.08 -9.00
N SER A 403 12.18 -23.69 -8.44
CA SER A 403 11.45 -24.53 -7.47
C SER A 403 10.87 -25.81 -8.10
N LEU A 404 10.61 -25.79 -9.41
CA LEU A 404 10.21 -26.94 -10.21
C LEU A 404 11.40 -27.74 -10.78
N LEU A 405 12.62 -27.45 -10.32
CA LEU A 405 13.86 -28.10 -10.75
C LEU A 405 14.19 -27.97 -12.25
N LYS A 406 13.62 -26.95 -12.92
CA LYS A 406 13.92 -26.57 -14.31
C LYS A 406 15.07 -25.56 -14.35
N TRP A 407 16.29 -25.97 -14.00
CA TRP A 407 17.39 -25.04 -13.71
C TRP A 407 17.87 -24.23 -14.93
N VAL A 408 17.98 -24.85 -16.11
CA VAL A 408 18.40 -24.14 -17.33
C VAL A 408 17.39 -23.05 -17.73
N PRO A 409 16.07 -23.34 -17.78
CA PRO A 409 15.04 -22.31 -17.92
C PRO A 409 15.12 -21.24 -16.81
N ALA A 410 15.29 -21.64 -15.54
CA ALA A 410 15.36 -20.71 -14.42
C ALA A 410 16.50 -19.70 -14.58
N MET A 411 17.70 -20.18 -14.95
CA MET A 411 18.86 -19.34 -15.25
C MET A 411 18.57 -18.35 -16.36
N THR A 412 17.96 -18.82 -17.46
CA THR A 412 17.58 -17.96 -18.58
C THR A 412 16.60 -16.86 -18.14
N SER A 413 15.60 -17.20 -17.34
CA SER A 413 14.63 -16.24 -16.80
C SER A 413 15.30 -15.22 -15.88
N PHE A 414 16.21 -15.66 -15.01
CA PHE A 414 16.98 -14.74 -14.17
C PHE A 414 17.91 -13.82 -14.96
N ASP A 415 18.58 -14.31 -16.01
CA ASP A 415 19.36 -13.46 -16.93
C ASP A 415 18.49 -12.37 -17.57
N ARG A 416 17.26 -12.73 -17.99
CA ARG A 416 16.30 -11.76 -18.55
C ARG A 416 15.80 -10.75 -17.52
N ALA A 417 15.62 -11.15 -16.27
CA ALA A 417 15.27 -10.24 -15.18
C ALA A 417 16.38 -9.20 -14.97
N LEU A 418 17.65 -9.65 -14.85
CA LEU A 418 18.80 -8.76 -14.69
C LEU A 418 19.03 -7.86 -15.90
N GLN A 419 18.83 -8.38 -17.12
CA GLN A 419 18.90 -7.57 -18.34
C GLN A 419 17.85 -6.45 -18.33
N SER A 420 16.62 -6.77 -17.93
CA SER A 420 15.53 -5.79 -17.88
C SER A 420 15.76 -4.76 -16.76
N ASP A 421 16.34 -5.17 -15.63
CA ASP A 421 16.72 -4.27 -14.53
C ASP A 421 17.83 -3.31 -14.95
N ALA A 422 18.86 -3.80 -15.64
CA ALA A 422 19.92 -2.96 -16.18
C ALA A 422 19.36 -1.88 -17.14
N GLN A 423 18.47 -2.27 -18.05
CA GLN A 423 17.78 -1.33 -18.94
C GLN A 423 16.90 -0.34 -18.17
N LEU A 424 16.22 -0.78 -17.11
CA LEU A 424 15.41 0.10 -16.28
C LEU A 424 16.28 1.15 -15.58
N ARG A 425 17.46 0.78 -15.09
CA ARG A 425 18.43 1.70 -14.47
C ARG A 425 19.01 2.72 -15.45
N GLU A 426 19.05 2.42 -16.74
CA GLU A 426 19.42 3.41 -17.76
C GLU A 426 18.38 4.53 -17.88
N LEU A 427 17.11 4.27 -17.53
CA LEU A 427 16.06 5.29 -17.49
C LEU A 427 16.12 6.18 -16.23
N GLY A 428 16.89 5.79 -15.23
CA GLY A 428 17.07 6.53 -13.98
C GLY A 428 17.67 5.67 -12.87
N ASN A 429 18.16 6.29 -11.80
CA ASN A 429 18.79 5.58 -10.68
C ASN A 429 17.77 4.83 -9.80
N TRP A 430 17.08 3.85 -10.38
CA TRP A 430 16.11 3.02 -9.71
C TRP A 430 16.81 1.83 -9.04
N THR A 431 16.67 1.72 -7.72
CA THR A 431 17.24 0.62 -6.92
C THR A 431 16.16 -0.39 -6.50
N ILE A 432 14.95 -0.25 -7.02
CA ILE A 432 13.75 -0.97 -6.58
C ILE A 432 13.83 -2.51 -6.69
N PHE A 433 14.74 -3.05 -7.50
CA PHE A 433 14.95 -4.49 -7.67
C PHE A 433 16.30 -5.00 -7.16
N ASP A 434 16.98 -4.22 -6.30
CA ASP A 434 18.23 -4.66 -5.65
C ASP A 434 18.02 -5.95 -4.84
N THR A 435 16.85 -6.12 -4.22
CA THR A 435 16.48 -7.34 -3.51
C THR A 435 16.46 -8.56 -4.42
N GLU A 436 15.77 -8.46 -5.56
CA GLU A 436 15.64 -9.53 -6.55
C GLU A 436 16.99 -9.90 -7.12
N LYS A 437 17.87 -8.92 -7.35
CA LYS A 437 19.25 -9.15 -7.77
C LYS A 437 20.00 -10.01 -6.75
N VAL A 438 20.01 -9.59 -5.49
CA VAL A 438 20.62 -10.35 -4.38
C VAL A 438 20.05 -11.76 -4.30
N ALA A 439 18.73 -11.92 -4.45
CA ALA A 439 18.06 -13.21 -4.46
C ALA A 439 18.51 -14.10 -5.62
N ILE A 440 18.59 -13.54 -6.84
CA ILE A 440 19.07 -14.23 -8.05
C ILE A 440 20.48 -14.77 -7.85
N GLU A 441 21.40 -14.00 -7.28
CA GLU A 441 22.76 -14.49 -6.99
C GLU A 441 22.74 -15.70 -6.03
N GLY A 442 21.85 -15.68 -5.03
CA GLY A 442 21.64 -16.82 -4.13
C GLY A 442 21.16 -18.07 -4.87
N PHE A 443 20.16 -17.92 -5.76
CA PHE A 443 19.67 -19.02 -6.57
C PHE A 443 20.75 -19.58 -7.51
N ARG A 444 21.57 -18.71 -8.12
CA ARG A 444 22.71 -19.10 -8.96
C ARG A 444 23.69 -19.99 -8.21
N THR A 445 24.14 -19.55 -7.04
CA THR A 445 25.08 -20.33 -6.22
C THR A 445 24.51 -21.70 -5.89
N GLN A 446 23.22 -21.79 -5.54
CA GLN A 446 22.56 -23.07 -5.26
C GLN A 446 22.51 -23.98 -6.49
N MET A 447 22.16 -23.47 -7.67
CA MET A 447 22.14 -24.26 -8.91
C MET A 447 23.54 -24.79 -9.28
N PHE A 448 24.59 -23.99 -9.11
CA PHE A 448 25.97 -24.42 -9.40
C PHE A 448 26.52 -25.43 -8.38
N SER A 449 25.99 -25.45 -7.15
CA SER A 449 26.40 -26.40 -6.11
C SER A 449 25.81 -27.80 -6.29
N PHE A 450 24.86 -27.99 -7.22
CA PHE A 450 24.21 -29.29 -7.40
C PHE A 450 25.04 -30.23 -8.27
N PRO A 451 25.29 -31.49 -7.86
CA PRO A 451 26.21 -32.42 -8.53
C PRO A 451 25.86 -32.79 -9.99
N ALA A 452 24.66 -32.47 -10.48
CA ALA A 452 24.20 -32.85 -11.81
C ALA A 452 24.95 -32.14 -12.96
N HIS A 453 25.77 -31.12 -12.68
CA HIS A 453 26.57 -30.42 -13.69
C HIS A 453 27.94 -31.05 -14.00
N GLU A 454 28.33 -32.15 -13.34
CA GLU A 454 29.56 -32.88 -13.70
C GLU A 454 29.52 -33.47 -15.13
N GLY A 455 28.32 -33.70 -15.69
CA GLY A 455 28.16 -34.18 -17.07
C GLY A 455 28.41 -33.13 -18.16
N PHE A 456 28.46 -31.83 -17.82
CA PHE A 456 28.69 -30.75 -18.80
C PHE A 456 30.10 -30.15 -18.75
N ARG A 457 30.89 -30.43 -17.71
CA ARG A 457 32.29 -29.94 -17.62
C ARG A 457 33.29 -30.72 -18.49
N THR A 458 32.92 -31.85 -19.07
CA THR A 458 33.85 -32.72 -19.83
C THR A 458 33.88 -32.52 -21.35
N LYS A 459 33.15 -31.56 -21.94
CA LYS A 459 33.15 -31.36 -23.40
C LYS A 459 33.77 -30.05 -23.93
N SER A 460 34.37 -29.21 -23.09
CA SER A 460 35.00 -27.95 -23.55
C SER A 460 36.53 -27.93 -23.54
N LEU A 461 37.19 -29.08 -23.35
CA LEU A 461 38.67 -29.16 -23.33
C LEU A 461 39.28 -30.12 -24.36
N ALA A 462 38.51 -30.56 -25.36
CA ALA A 462 39.02 -31.39 -26.46
C ALA A 462 38.80 -30.69 -27.81
N LEU A 463 39.48 -29.56 -28.01
CA LEU A 463 39.69 -28.98 -29.34
C LEU A 463 40.92 -28.06 -29.30
N THR A 464 42.07 -28.64 -28.91
CA THR A 464 43.39 -28.18 -29.34
C THR A 464 44.36 -29.35 -29.21
N ILE A 465 44.63 -30.02 -30.33
CA ILE A 465 45.94 -30.42 -30.88
C ILE A 465 45.70 -30.66 -32.37
#